data_AF-A0A0H3KK62-F1
#
_entry.id   AF-A0A0H3KK62-F1
#
_cell.length_a   1.000
_cell.length_b   1.000
_cell.length_c   1.000
_cell.angle_alpha   90.00
_cell.angle_beta   90.00
_cell.angle_gamma   90.00
#
_symmetry.space_group_name_H-M   'P 1'
#
loop_
_entity.id
_entity.type
_entity.pdbx_description
1 polymer ?
#
loop_
_entity_poly.entity_id
_entity_poly.type
_entity_poly.pdbx_seq_one_letter_code
_entity_poly.pdbx_strand_id
1 'polypeptide(L)'
;MYSGISIIGRNYLPYNMSGFTIIDRYGNKASGGGDDPPGAGGGSVTCCYKLKGTEFTVRWKYYDADQWTMKNPYMKQSETKVVMPPAAIPEKVGSRILEVHFYPDRHVELQFPGELLDDSRIPIADVSRWMAARYQAELDDKFHDTDGQSHRRIARIVASAWLKYGLTDRRDLEQYAYYALLVNGRFDAHPEVQRVLQACAGKRGMFAKSMQSLPKSVLSALSNDVFDAVAVPAISDGLLPPSRARPG
;
A
#
# COMPACT_ATOMS: atom_id res chain seq x y z
N MET A 1 -26.46 11.04 12.54
CA MET A 1 -26.95 9.94 11.67
C MET A 1 -26.42 10.20 10.28
N TYR A 2 -25.92 9.16 9.62
CA TYR A 2 -25.37 9.23 8.28
C TYR A 2 -26.33 8.55 7.31
N SER A 3 -26.81 9.25 6.27
CA SER A 3 -27.79 8.70 5.33
C SER A 3 -27.51 9.17 3.91
N GLY A 4 -27.75 8.28 2.94
CA GLY A 4 -27.41 8.52 1.55
C GLY A 4 -25.89 8.56 1.36
N ILE A 5 -25.16 7.73 2.11
CA ILE A 5 -23.71 7.64 2.00
C ILE A 5 -23.34 6.70 0.85
N SER A 6 -22.38 7.17 0.06
CA SER A 6 -21.58 6.39 -0.88
C SER A 6 -20.30 5.94 -0.20
N ILE A 7 -19.85 4.72 -0.45
CA ILE A 7 -18.63 4.17 0.16
C ILE A 7 -17.59 3.89 -0.89
N ILE A 8 -16.34 4.19 -0.54
CA ILE A 8 -15.14 3.90 -1.33
C ILE A 8 -14.10 3.25 -0.43
N GLY A 9 -13.55 2.11 -0.86
CA GLY A 9 -12.36 1.53 -0.24
C GLY A 9 -11.11 2.03 -0.94
N ARG A 10 -10.06 2.32 -0.17
CA ARG A 10 -8.70 2.58 -0.66
C ARG A 10 -7.79 1.46 -0.15
N ASN A 11 -7.35 0.59 -1.03
CA ASN A 11 -6.55 -0.57 -0.68
C ASN A 11 -5.05 -0.25 -0.76
N TYR A 12 -4.41 0.04 0.37
CA TYR A 12 -2.95 0.16 0.44
C TYR A 12 -2.28 -1.13 0.92
N LEU A 13 -3.04 -2.22 1.09
CA LEU A 13 -2.47 -3.51 1.44
C LEU A 13 -1.58 -4.02 0.31
N PRO A 14 -0.53 -4.79 0.62
CA PRO A 14 0.21 -5.55 -0.38
C PRO A 14 -0.55 -6.81 -0.87
N TYR A 15 -1.88 -6.83 -0.71
CA TYR A 15 -2.79 -7.92 -1.04
C TYR A 15 -3.95 -7.40 -1.87
N ASN A 16 -4.56 -8.28 -2.69
CA ASN A 16 -5.85 -7.98 -3.29
C ASN A 16 -6.93 -7.97 -2.22
N MET A 17 -7.81 -6.98 -2.24
CA MET A 17 -8.97 -6.88 -1.34
C MET A 17 -10.22 -7.32 -2.09
N SER A 18 -10.79 -8.46 -1.70
CA SER A 18 -12.02 -8.97 -2.30
C SER A 18 -13.27 -8.15 -1.91
N GLY A 19 -13.20 -7.42 -0.79
CA GLY A 19 -14.24 -6.50 -0.36
C GLY A 19 -14.24 -6.28 1.16
N PHE A 20 -15.06 -5.35 1.60
CA PHE A 20 -15.19 -4.99 3.01
C PHE A 20 -16.63 -4.64 3.40
N THR A 21 -16.86 -4.62 4.72
CA THR A 21 -18.13 -4.25 5.34
C THR A 21 -17.87 -3.42 6.59
N ILE A 22 -18.52 -2.27 6.67
CA ILE A 22 -18.62 -1.41 7.84
C ILE A 22 -19.92 -1.75 8.57
N ILE A 23 -19.86 -1.96 9.88
CA ILE A 23 -20.99 -2.29 10.73
C ILE A 23 -21.04 -1.27 11.87
N ASP A 24 -22.18 -0.62 12.05
CA ASP A 24 -22.38 0.25 13.21
C ASP A 24 -22.89 -0.50 14.44
N ARG A 25 -22.89 0.17 15.60
CA ARG A 25 -23.37 -0.43 16.86
C ARG A 25 -24.85 -0.85 16.85
N TYR A 26 -25.63 -0.39 15.88
CA TYR A 26 -27.06 -0.69 15.73
C TYR A 26 -27.31 -1.80 14.69
N GLY A 27 -26.26 -2.38 14.12
CA GLY A 27 -26.33 -3.45 13.13
C GLY A 27 -26.56 -2.97 11.69
N ASN A 28 -26.54 -1.65 11.43
CA ASN A 28 -26.59 -1.17 10.04
C ASN A 28 -25.25 -1.48 9.36
N LYS A 29 -25.34 -1.87 8.08
CA LYS A 29 -24.19 -2.33 7.30
C LYS A 29 -24.02 -1.51 6.04
N ALA A 30 -22.78 -1.33 5.67
CA ALA A 30 -22.39 -0.71 4.42
C ALA A 30 -21.16 -1.42 3.87
N SER A 31 -21.16 -1.76 2.58
CA SER A 31 -20.12 -2.61 1.99
C SER A 31 -19.55 -1.96 0.74
N GLY A 32 -18.34 -2.37 0.36
CA GLY A 32 -17.69 -1.88 -0.85
C GLY A 32 -16.50 -2.75 -1.26
N GLY A 33 -15.84 -2.29 -2.32
CA GLY A 33 -14.74 -2.99 -2.98
C GLY A 33 -15.21 -3.94 -4.08
N GLY A 34 -14.32 -4.83 -4.52
CA GLY A 34 -14.65 -5.81 -5.57
C GLY A 34 -13.44 -6.34 -6.30
N ASP A 35 -12.57 -7.05 -5.58
CA ASP A 35 -11.26 -7.50 -6.05
C ASP A 35 -10.30 -6.35 -6.42
N ASP A 36 -10.10 -5.45 -5.46
CA ASP A 36 -9.23 -4.29 -5.61
C ASP A 36 -7.76 -4.71 -5.46
N PRO A 37 -6.91 -4.60 -6.50
CA PRO A 37 -5.47 -4.83 -6.36
C PRO A 37 -4.83 -3.78 -5.44
N PRO A 38 -3.57 -3.98 -5.01
CA PRO A 38 -2.84 -2.99 -4.25
C PRO A 38 -2.80 -1.62 -4.92
N GLY A 39 -3.07 -0.55 -4.18
CA GLY A 39 -3.16 0.81 -4.71
C GLY A 39 -4.46 1.13 -5.46
N ALA A 40 -5.38 0.17 -5.61
CA ALA A 40 -6.71 0.45 -6.14
C ALA A 40 -7.65 1.01 -5.06
N GLY A 41 -8.74 1.60 -5.55
CA GLY A 41 -9.75 2.23 -4.71
C GLY A 41 -10.23 3.53 -5.33
N GLY A 42 -11.55 3.67 -5.51
CA GLY A 42 -12.18 4.81 -6.19
C GLY A 42 -13.15 4.45 -7.31
N GLY A 43 -13.10 3.21 -7.84
CA GLY A 43 -13.92 2.78 -8.98
C GLY A 43 -15.27 2.15 -8.63
N SER A 44 -15.40 1.50 -7.48
CA SER A 44 -16.66 0.88 -7.01
C SER A 44 -17.29 1.75 -5.93
N VAL A 45 -17.98 2.81 -6.35
CA VAL A 45 -18.80 3.61 -5.44
C VAL A 45 -20.09 2.85 -5.19
N THR A 46 -20.22 2.25 -4.01
CA THR A 46 -21.46 1.56 -3.61
C THR A 46 -22.28 2.49 -2.73
N CYS A 47 -23.53 2.74 -3.12
CA CYS A 47 -24.40 3.70 -2.44
C CYS A 47 -25.65 3.02 -1.85
N CYS A 48 -26.74 3.77 -1.72
CA CYS A 48 -27.10 4.62 -0.59
C CYS A 48 -27.23 3.94 0.79
N TYR A 49 -26.13 3.89 1.54
CA TYR A 49 -26.13 3.32 2.88
C TYR A 49 -26.63 4.28 3.96
N LYS A 50 -27.06 3.68 5.08
CA LYS A 50 -27.39 4.36 6.33
C LYS A 50 -26.51 3.80 7.43
N LEU A 51 -25.84 4.68 8.17
CA LEU A 51 -24.96 4.37 9.29
C LEU A 51 -25.27 5.30 10.46
N LYS A 52 -25.04 4.86 11.69
CA LYS A 52 -25.38 5.61 12.91
C LYS A 52 -24.28 5.52 13.96
N GLY A 53 -24.10 6.62 14.69
CA GLY A 53 -23.03 6.76 15.68
C GLY A 53 -21.69 7.05 15.01
N THR A 54 -20.63 7.08 15.81
CA THR A 54 -19.26 7.39 15.36
C THR A 54 -18.34 6.18 15.47
N GLU A 55 -18.82 5.07 16.02
CA GLU A 55 -18.02 3.87 16.20
C GLU A 55 -18.48 2.77 15.26
N PHE A 56 -17.52 2.19 14.54
CA PHE A 56 -17.77 1.20 13.52
C PHE A 56 -16.84 0.01 13.68
N THR A 57 -17.33 -1.17 13.32
CA THR A 57 -16.51 -2.36 13.08
C THR A 57 -16.32 -2.51 11.58
N VAL A 58 -15.07 -2.54 11.11
CA VAL A 58 -14.72 -2.77 9.71
C VAL A 58 -14.20 -4.19 9.58
N ARG A 59 -14.77 -4.95 8.63
CA ARG A 59 -14.36 -6.31 8.27
C ARG A 59 -13.97 -6.33 6.82
N TRP A 60 -12.86 -6.96 6.47
CA TRP A 60 -12.44 -7.09 5.08
C TRP A 60 -11.82 -8.45 4.80
N LYS A 61 -11.92 -8.86 3.53
CA LYS A 61 -11.32 -10.08 3.01
C LYS A 61 -10.26 -9.75 1.99
N TYR A 62 -9.13 -10.42 2.09
CA TYR A 62 -7.98 -10.17 1.24
C TYR A 62 -7.22 -11.46 0.98
N TYR A 63 -6.45 -11.49 -0.09
CA TYR A 63 -5.72 -12.67 -0.51
C TYR A 63 -4.49 -12.29 -1.34
N ASP A 64 -3.54 -13.23 -1.45
CA ASP A 64 -2.41 -13.09 -2.36
C ASP A 64 -2.82 -13.60 -3.74
N ALA A 65 -3.00 -12.68 -4.70
CA ALA A 65 -3.39 -13.04 -6.06
C ALA A 65 -2.33 -13.88 -6.81
N ASP A 66 -1.08 -13.90 -6.35
CA ASP A 66 -0.06 -14.79 -6.91
C ASP A 66 -0.17 -16.24 -6.40
N GLN A 67 -0.87 -16.46 -5.28
CA GLN A 67 -1.12 -17.79 -4.71
C GLN A 67 -2.56 -18.27 -4.93
N TRP A 68 -3.43 -17.39 -5.42
CA TRP A 68 -4.84 -17.67 -5.60
C TRP A 68 -5.07 -18.72 -6.69
N THR A 69 -5.92 -19.70 -6.39
CA THR A 69 -6.44 -20.65 -7.38
C THR A 69 -7.93 -20.89 -7.12
N MET A 70 -8.67 -21.33 -8.15
CA MET A 70 -10.09 -21.70 -7.96
C MET A 70 -10.30 -22.78 -6.90
N LYS A 71 -9.32 -23.68 -6.71
CA LYS A 71 -9.38 -24.77 -5.72
C LYS A 71 -8.95 -24.33 -4.32
N ASN A 72 -8.09 -23.32 -4.24
CA ASN A 72 -7.60 -22.79 -2.98
C ASN A 72 -7.43 -21.27 -3.09
N PRO A 73 -8.45 -20.50 -2.68
CA PRO A 73 -8.42 -19.05 -2.81
C PRO A 73 -7.56 -18.38 -1.72
N TYR A 74 -7.07 -19.12 -0.72
CA TYR A 74 -6.28 -18.62 0.42
C TYR A 74 -6.81 -17.31 1.03
N MET A 75 -8.13 -17.19 1.09
CA MET A 75 -8.80 -15.99 1.55
C MET A 75 -8.57 -15.78 3.04
N LYS A 76 -8.02 -14.62 3.38
CA LYS A 76 -7.84 -14.15 4.75
C LYS A 76 -8.94 -13.15 5.07
N GLN A 77 -9.25 -13.05 6.36
CA GLN A 77 -10.20 -12.08 6.88
C GLN A 77 -9.57 -11.36 8.08
N SER A 78 -9.82 -10.06 8.16
CA SER A 78 -9.46 -9.23 9.30
C SER A 78 -10.67 -8.41 9.74
N GLU A 79 -10.65 -7.99 11.00
CA GLU A 79 -11.59 -7.00 11.51
C GLU A 79 -10.89 -6.01 12.45
N THR A 80 -11.41 -4.79 12.50
CA THR A 80 -10.95 -3.77 13.46
C THR A 80 -12.08 -2.83 13.83
N LYS A 81 -11.95 -2.18 14.98
CA LYS A 81 -12.85 -1.09 15.40
C LYS A 81 -12.22 0.23 15.03
N VAL A 82 -13.02 1.13 14.46
CA VAL A 82 -12.61 2.47 14.06
C VAL A 82 -13.60 3.49 14.59
N VAL A 83 -13.08 4.67 14.89
CA VAL A 83 -13.90 5.83 15.27
C VAL A 83 -13.85 6.82 14.12
N MET A 84 -15.01 7.25 13.66
CA MET A 84 -15.13 8.30 12.66
C MET A 84 -14.64 9.62 13.27
N PRO A 85 -13.69 10.30 12.61
CA PRO A 85 -13.30 11.65 13.01
C PRO A 85 -14.51 12.60 13.00
N PRO A 86 -14.55 13.61 13.87
CA PRO A 86 -15.57 14.66 13.79
C PRO A 86 -15.58 15.29 12.40
N ALA A 87 -16.75 15.28 11.75
CA ALA A 87 -16.90 15.73 10.38
C ALA A 87 -18.25 16.42 10.16
N ALA A 88 -18.25 17.51 9.41
CA ALA A 88 -19.47 18.13 8.93
C ALA A 88 -20.12 17.24 7.88
N ILE A 89 -21.44 17.05 7.96
CA ILE A 89 -22.18 16.25 6.98
C ILE A 89 -22.56 17.16 5.80
N PRO A 90 -22.08 16.89 4.57
CA PRO A 90 -22.49 17.67 3.42
C PRO A 90 -24.00 17.64 3.21
N GLU A 91 -24.58 18.80 2.90
CA GLU A 91 -26.00 18.90 2.58
C GLU A 91 -26.34 18.05 1.35
N LYS A 92 -25.50 18.17 0.31
CA LYS A 92 -25.66 17.47 -0.97
C LYS A 92 -25.36 15.98 -0.81
N VAL A 93 -26.36 15.13 -1.05
CA VAL A 93 -26.24 13.66 -0.90
C VAL A 93 -25.12 13.08 -1.75
N GLY A 94 -24.95 13.54 -2.99
CA GLY A 94 -23.87 13.09 -3.89
C GLY A 94 -22.46 13.39 -3.39
N SER A 95 -22.31 14.26 -2.39
CA SER A 95 -21.02 14.59 -1.76
C SER A 95 -20.79 13.86 -0.44
N ARG A 96 -21.72 12.99 -0.03
CA ARG A 96 -21.60 12.18 1.20
C ARG A 96 -20.84 10.90 0.90
N ILE A 97 -19.55 11.03 0.68
CA ILE A 97 -18.65 9.90 0.40
C ILE A 97 -17.92 9.55 1.69
N LEU A 98 -17.98 8.29 2.08
CA LEU A 98 -17.16 7.72 3.14
C LEU A 98 -16.04 6.91 2.52
N GLU A 99 -14.81 7.39 2.72
CA GLU A 99 -13.61 6.64 2.35
C GLU A 99 -13.14 5.76 3.50
N VAL A 100 -12.74 4.54 3.15
CA VAL A 100 -12.17 3.55 4.07
C VAL A 100 -10.77 3.21 3.58
N HIS A 101 -9.77 3.64 4.32
CA HIS A 101 -8.36 3.46 3.97
C HIS A 101 -7.82 2.22 4.68
N PHE A 102 -7.32 1.23 3.95
CA PHE A 102 -6.74 0.00 4.47
C PHE A 102 -5.22 0.03 4.30
N TYR A 103 -4.48 0.04 5.41
CA TYR A 103 -3.03 0.24 5.40
C TYR A 103 -2.22 -1.06 5.53
N PRO A 104 -0.94 -1.09 5.10
CA PRO A 104 -0.10 -2.29 5.13
C PRO A 104 0.01 -3.01 6.48
N ASP A 105 -0.04 -2.28 7.60
CA ASP A 105 -0.02 -2.82 8.98
C ASP A 105 -1.41 -3.26 9.47
N ARG A 106 -2.42 -3.25 8.59
CA ARG A 106 -3.83 -3.57 8.82
C ARG A 106 -4.61 -2.54 9.62
N HIS A 107 -4.06 -1.36 9.89
CA HIS A 107 -4.88 -0.28 10.43
C HIS A 107 -5.87 0.22 9.38
N VAL A 108 -7.00 0.73 9.85
CA VAL A 108 -8.07 1.27 9.01
C VAL A 108 -8.40 2.68 9.46
N GLU A 109 -8.51 3.60 8.52
CA GLU A 109 -8.97 4.96 8.79
C GLU A 109 -10.23 5.28 7.99
N LEU A 110 -11.09 6.09 8.58
CA LEU A 110 -12.28 6.61 7.95
C LEU A 110 -12.10 8.10 7.63
N GLN A 111 -12.48 8.51 6.43
CA GLN A 111 -12.53 9.90 6.02
C GLN A 111 -13.93 10.24 5.51
N PHE A 112 -14.50 11.32 6.06
CA PHE A 112 -15.80 11.83 5.67
C PHE A 112 -15.81 13.37 5.82
N PRO A 113 -16.31 14.13 4.83
CA PRO A 113 -16.52 13.68 3.46
C PRO A 113 -15.19 13.28 2.80
N GLY A 114 -15.22 12.19 2.05
CA GLY A 114 -14.17 11.82 1.11
C GLY A 114 -14.38 12.47 -0.25
N GLU A 115 -13.42 12.25 -1.14
CA GLU A 115 -13.41 12.73 -2.52
C GLU A 115 -13.29 11.56 -3.50
N LEU A 116 -13.94 11.66 -4.66
CA LEU A 116 -13.82 10.60 -5.69
C LEU A 116 -12.38 10.52 -6.21
N LEU A 117 -11.76 11.68 -6.39
CA LEU A 117 -10.43 11.89 -6.94
C LEU A 117 -9.54 12.52 -5.86
N ASP A 118 -9.11 11.72 -4.89
CA ASP A 118 -8.13 12.14 -3.89
C ASP A 118 -6.74 11.61 -4.27
N ASP A 119 -5.70 12.34 -3.89
CA ASP A 119 -4.32 11.88 -4.01
C ASP A 119 -4.11 10.68 -3.09
N SER A 120 -3.61 9.58 -3.64
CA SER A 120 -3.38 8.36 -2.85
C SER A 120 -2.37 8.63 -1.73
N ARG A 121 -2.76 8.33 -0.48
CA ARG A 121 -1.89 8.46 0.70
C ARG A 121 -0.62 7.60 0.59
N ILE A 122 -0.72 6.46 -0.11
CA ILE A 122 0.41 5.60 -0.49
C ILE A 122 0.31 5.36 -2.00
N PRO A 123 1.12 6.04 -2.84
CA PRO A 123 0.95 6.08 -4.30
C PRO A 123 1.46 4.81 -5.02
N ILE A 124 0.98 3.62 -4.63
CA ILE A 124 1.40 2.32 -5.18
C ILE A 124 1.22 2.27 -6.71
N ALA A 125 0.06 2.66 -7.22
CA ALA A 125 -0.25 2.63 -8.65
C ALA A 125 0.67 3.57 -9.45
N ASP A 126 1.01 4.74 -8.90
CA ASP A 126 1.89 5.70 -9.57
C ASP A 126 3.35 5.23 -9.56
N VAL A 127 3.83 4.67 -8.44
CA VAL A 127 5.16 4.06 -8.35
C VAL A 127 5.26 2.89 -9.32
N SER A 128 4.23 2.04 -9.40
CA SER A 128 4.19 0.92 -10.35
C SER A 128 4.22 1.40 -11.80
N ARG A 129 3.44 2.42 -12.15
CA ARG A 129 3.44 3.00 -13.51
C ARG A 129 4.79 3.62 -13.84
N TRP A 130 5.44 4.27 -12.89
CA TRP A 130 6.76 4.86 -13.06
C TRP A 130 7.85 3.79 -13.28
N MET A 131 7.82 2.72 -12.49
CA MET A 131 8.74 1.59 -12.63
C MET A 131 8.60 0.92 -14.01
N ALA A 132 7.37 0.64 -14.43
CA ALA A 132 7.10 0.10 -15.77
C ALA A 132 7.57 1.06 -16.86
N ALA A 133 7.22 2.34 -16.78
CA ALA A 133 7.59 3.31 -17.82
C ALA A 133 9.10 3.50 -18.00
N ARG A 134 9.92 3.24 -16.97
CA ARG A 134 11.38 3.48 -17.01
C ARG A 134 12.22 2.21 -17.09
N TYR A 135 11.74 1.11 -16.53
CA TYR A 135 12.54 -0.08 -16.27
C TYR A 135 11.82 -1.39 -16.61
N GLN A 136 10.82 -1.35 -17.51
CA GLN A 136 10.07 -2.55 -17.89
C GLN A 136 10.99 -3.68 -18.36
N ALA A 137 11.95 -3.37 -19.24
CA ALA A 137 12.84 -4.38 -19.82
C ALA A 137 13.71 -5.06 -18.73
N GLU A 138 14.25 -4.30 -17.78
CA GLU A 138 15.06 -4.83 -16.69
C GLU A 138 14.22 -5.61 -15.68
N LEU A 139 12.97 -5.20 -15.44
CA LEU A 139 12.04 -5.95 -14.59
C LEU A 139 11.65 -7.28 -15.24
N ASP A 140 11.37 -7.27 -16.54
CA ASP A 140 10.98 -8.45 -17.32
C ASP A 140 12.14 -9.44 -17.43
N ASP A 141 13.35 -8.97 -17.70
CA ASP A 141 14.57 -9.78 -17.72
C ASP A 141 14.86 -10.41 -16.35
N LYS A 142 14.68 -9.64 -15.27
CA LYS A 142 15.03 -10.10 -13.92
C LYS A 142 14.00 -11.04 -13.31
N PHE A 143 12.71 -10.83 -13.56
CA PHE A 143 11.63 -11.51 -12.83
C PHE A 143 10.71 -12.35 -13.70
N HIS A 144 10.61 -12.09 -15.01
CA HIS A 144 9.68 -12.75 -15.92
C HIS A 144 8.23 -12.76 -15.38
N ASP A 145 7.81 -11.65 -14.80
CA ASP A 145 6.48 -11.46 -14.26
C ASP A 145 5.51 -11.01 -15.37
N THR A 146 4.23 -11.38 -15.26
CA THR A 146 3.17 -10.67 -16.00
C THR A 146 2.97 -9.25 -15.45
N ASP A 147 2.32 -8.36 -16.18
CA ASP A 147 2.04 -6.99 -15.71
C ASP A 147 1.42 -6.94 -14.30
N GLY A 148 0.44 -7.82 -14.04
CA GLY A 148 -0.20 -7.92 -12.73
C GLY A 148 0.75 -8.44 -11.63
N GLN A 149 1.64 -9.38 -11.96
CA GLN A 149 2.65 -9.89 -11.03
C GLN A 149 3.71 -8.82 -10.74
N SER A 150 4.18 -8.10 -11.76
CA SER A 150 5.14 -7.01 -11.64
C SER A 150 4.57 -5.88 -10.77
N HIS A 151 3.32 -5.47 -11.02
CA HIS A 151 2.61 -4.52 -10.18
C HIS A 151 2.54 -4.94 -8.72
N ARG A 152 2.14 -6.20 -8.43
CA ARG A 152 2.08 -6.73 -7.06
C ARG A 152 3.46 -6.83 -6.41
N ARG A 153 4.51 -7.17 -7.17
CA ARG A 153 5.89 -7.15 -6.67
C ARG A 153 6.29 -5.75 -6.22
N ILE A 154 6.01 -4.73 -7.03
CA ILE A 154 6.28 -3.33 -6.69
C ILE A 154 5.45 -2.90 -5.47
N ALA A 155 4.17 -3.28 -5.40
CA ALA A 155 3.32 -2.98 -4.26
C ALA A 155 3.86 -3.56 -2.93
N ARG A 156 4.40 -4.79 -2.94
CA ARG A 156 5.07 -5.39 -1.76
C ARG A 156 6.27 -4.57 -1.31
N ILE A 157 7.05 -4.03 -2.24
CA ILE A 157 8.20 -3.17 -1.94
C ILE A 157 7.77 -1.82 -1.37
N VAL A 158 6.74 -1.20 -1.95
CA VAL A 158 6.17 0.06 -1.43
C VAL A 158 5.60 -0.15 -0.02
N ALA A 159 4.86 -1.24 0.21
CA ALA A 159 4.36 -1.58 1.53
C ALA A 159 5.50 -1.82 2.53
N SER A 160 6.57 -2.50 2.12
CA SER A 160 7.78 -2.70 2.94
C SER A 160 8.44 -1.37 3.33
N ALA A 161 8.58 -0.44 2.38
CA ALA A 161 9.13 0.90 2.62
C ALA A 161 8.29 1.69 3.63
N TRP A 162 6.96 1.60 3.51
CA TRP A 162 6.04 2.23 4.45
C TRP A 162 6.11 1.57 5.84
N LEU A 163 6.10 0.23 5.92
CA LEU A 163 6.14 -0.52 7.18
C LEU A 163 7.44 -0.30 7.96
N LYS A 164 8.58 -0.24 7.26
CA LYS A 164 9.90 -0.08 7.90
C LYS A 164 10.23 1.38 8.23
N TYR A 165 9.86 2.30 7.35
CA TYR A 165 10.41 3.67 7.36
C TYR A 165 9.34 4.77 7.25
N GLY A 166 8.05 4.42 7.13
CA GLY A 166 6.96 5.38 7.03
C GLY A 166 6.96 6.22 5.74
N LEU A 167 7.62 5.75 4.68
CA LEU A 167 7.71 6.49 3.42
C LEU A 167 6.34 6.59 2.73
N THR A 168 5.93 7.82 2.41
CA THR A 168 4.67 8.13 1.71
C THR A 168 4.87 9.04 0.50
N ASP A 169 6.00 9.75 0.40
CA ASP A 169 6.31 10.58 -0.76
C ASP A 169 6.56 9.70 -1.98
N ARG A 170 5.93 10.08 -3.10
CA ARG A 170 6.03 9.33 -4.35
C ARG A 170 7.48 9.15 -4.81
N ARG A 171 8.30 10.19 -4.76
CA ARG A 171 9.70 10.11 -5.25
C ARG A 171 10.54 9.23 -4.35
N ASP A 172 10.31 9.30 -3.04
CA ASP A 172 10.99 8.41 -2.09
C ASP A 172 10.65 6.95 -2.35
N LEU A 173 9.37 6.65 -2.59
CA LEU A 173 8.90 5.29 -2.89
C LEU A 173 9.37 4.79 -4.26
N GLU A 174 9.38 5.64 -5.29
CA GLU A 174 9.97 5.34 -6.61
C GLU A 174 11.46 4.98 -6.47
N GLN A 175 12.22 5.79 -5.74
CA GLN A 175 13.64 5.55 -5.53
C GLN A 175 13.88 4.28 -4.71
N TYR A 176 13.08 4.06 -3.67
CA TYR A 176 13.17 2.86 -2.83
C TYR A 176 12.87 1.61 -3.67
N ALA A 177 11.83 1.64 -4.50
CA ALA A 177 11.46 0.53 -5.38
C ALA A 177 12.56 0.21 -6.38
N TYR A 178 13.17 1.23 -7.01
CA TYR A 178 14.30 1.04 -7.92
C TYR A 178 15.47 0.32 -7.23
N TYR A 179 15.91 0.80 -6.06
CA TYR A 179 17.04 0.18 -5.36
C TYR A 179 16.72 -1.25 -4.91
N ALA A 180 15.54 -1.48 -4.33
CA ALA A 180 15.14 -2.79 -3.85
C ALA A 180 15.02 -3.83 -4.99
N LEU A 181 14.47 -3.43 -6.15
CA LEU A 181 14.15 -4.37 -7.22
C LEU A 181 15.28 -4.52 -8.22
N LEU A 182 16.01 -3.47 -8.56
CA LEU A 182 16.96 -3.48 -9.67
C LEU A 182 18.42 -3.39 -9.23
N VAL A 183 18.71 -2.69 -8.13
CA VAL A 183 20.09 -2.56 -7.63
C VAL A 183 20.45 -3.72 -6.71
N ASN A 184 19.83 -3.80 -5.52
CA ASN A 184 20.12 -4.81 -4.53
C ASN A 184 18.94 -4.97 -3.56
N GLY A 185 18.41 -6.19 -3.41
CA GLY A 185 17.29 -6.46 -2.51
C GLY A 185 17.59 -6.22 -1.03
N ARG A 186 18.87 -6.14 -0.65
CA ARG A 186 19.37 -5.82 0.70
C ARG A 186 19.96 -4.41 0.80
N PHE A 187 19.71 -3.53 -0.18
CA PHE A 187 20.32 -2.20 -0.20
C PHE A 187 20.06 -1.40 1.08
N ASP A 188 18.88 -1.58 1.69
CA ASP A 188 18.50 -0.90 2.92
C ASP A 188 19.31 -1.42 4.13
N ALA A 189 20.00 -2.54 4.03
CA ALA A 189 20.94 -3.01 5.06
C ALA A 189 22.34 -2.40 4.93
N HIS A 190 22.62 -1.59 3.90
CA HIS A 190 23.92 -0.91 3.78
C HIS A 190 24.03 0.22 4.83
N PRO A 191 25.16 0.35 5.57
CA PRO A 191 25.29 1.34 6.66
C PRO A 191 24.99 2.78 6.24
N GLU A 192 25.50 3.22 5.08
CA GLU A 192 25.21 4.55 4.53
C GLU A 192 23.71 4.75 4.22
N VAL A 193 23.07 3.74 3.64
CA VAL A 193 21.66 3.81 3.25
C VAL A 193 20.78 3.86 4.50
N GLN A 194 21.10 3.07 5.54
CA GLN A 194 20.43 3.18 6.84
C GLN A 194 20.57 4.58 7.44
N ARG A 195 21.77 5.17 7.40
CA ARG A 195 21.99 6.54 7.90
C ARG A 195 21.12 7.55 7.15
N VAL A 196 21.03 7.42 5.82
CA VAL A 196 20.17 8.26 4.98
C VAL A 196 18.69 8.08 5.36
N LEU A 197 18.20 6.85 5.47
CA LEU A 197 16.81 6.54 5.86
C LEU A 197 16.45 7.14 7.21
N GLN A 198 17.33 7.02 8.20
CA GLN A 198 17.14 7.62 9.54
C GLN A 198 17.15 9.14 9.49
N ALA A 199 18.09 9.76 8.77
CA ALA A 199 18.19 11.22 8.66
C ALA A 199 17.01 11.87 7.90
N CYS A 200 16.37 11.09 7.01
CA CYS A 200 15.23 11.52 6.19
C CYS A 200 13.87 11.18 6.82
N ALA A 201 13.82 10.52 7.98
CA ALA A 201 12.57 10.15 8.64
C ALA A 201 11.63 11.37 8.79
N GLY A 202 10.39 11.22 8.31
CA GLY A 202 9.37 12.28 8.32
C GLY A 202 9.57 13.41 7.30
N LYS A 203 10.63 13.40 6.48
CA LYS A 203 10.93 14.47 5.51
C LYS A 203 10.64 14.00 4.09
N ARG A 204 9.50 14.41 3.55
CA ARG A 204 9.01 14.05 2.21
C ARG A 204 10.02 14.41 1.11
N GLY A 205 10.39 13.44 0.28
CA GLY A 205 11.27 13.61 -0.88
C GLY A 205 12.76 13.66 -0.56
N MET A 206 13.14 13.66 0.73
CA MET A 206 14.54 13.78 1.14
C MET A 206 15.32 12.48 0.94
N PHE A 207 14.67 11.33 1.07
CA PHE A 207 15.32 10.04 0.83
C PHE A 207 15.74 9.95 -0.64
N ALA A 208 14.84 10.23 -1.58
CA ALA A 208 15.13 10.21 -3.01
C ALA A 208 16.30 11.12 -3.38
N LYS A 209 16.28 12.36 -2.87
CA LYS A 209 17.36 13.34 -3.10
C LYS A 209 18.71 12.86 -2.55
N SER A 210 18.71 12.27 -1.35
CA SER A 210 19.93 11.77 -0.71
C SER A 210 20.50 10.57 -1.44
N MET A 211 19.64 9.64 -1.89
CA MET A 211 20.05 8.45 -2.63
C MET A 211 20.68 8.78 -4.00
N GLN A 212 20.30 9.91 -4.62
CA GLN A 212 20.94 10.39 -5.85
C GLN A 212 22.36 10.93 -5.63
N SER A 213 22.70 11.26 -4.39
CA SER A 213 24.00 11.85 -4.01
C SER A 213 24.94 10.85 -3.34
N LEU A 214 24.65 9.54 -3.43
CA LEU A 214 25.45 8.51 -2.76
C LEU A 214 26.89 8.44 -3.31
N PRO A 215 27.83 8.13 -2.39
CA PRO A 215 29.13 7.55 -2.67
C PRO A 215 29.28 6.78 -3.98
N LYS A 216 30.21 7.07 -4.89
CA LYS A 216 30.53 6.08 -5.95
C LYS A 216 30.97 4.74 -5.35
N SER A 217 31.69 4.78 -4.23
CA SER A 217 32.07 3.60 -3.45
C SER A 217 30.85 2.85 -2.90
N VAL A 218 29.85 3.59 -2.39
CA VAL A 218 28.60 3.02 -1.87
C VAL A 218 27.78 2.39 -3.01
N LEU A 219 27.64 3.09 -4.13
CA LEU A 219 26.96 2.54 -5.31
C LEU A 219 27.64 1.25 -5.81
N SER A 220 28.97 1.22 -5.85
CA SER A 220 29.72 0.02 -6.21
C SER A 220 29.51 -1.12 -5.20
N ALA A 221 29.52 -0.83 -3.90
CA ALA A 221 29.25 -1.81 -2.85
C ALA A 221 27.83 -2.39 -2.96
N LEU A 222 26.83 -1.54 -3.22
CA LEU A 222 25.45 -1.94 -3.42
C LEU A 222 25.29 -2.83 -4.66
N SER A 223 25.82 -2.41 -5.81
CA SER A 223 25.72 -3.17 -7.07
C SER A 223 26.41 -4.53 -7.03
N ASN A 224 27.50 -4.66 -6.26
CA ASN A 224 28.21 -5.93 -6.12
C ASN A 224 27.74 -6.75 -4.91
N ASP A 225 26.83 -6.23 -4.09
CA ASP A 225 26.38 -6.84 -2.84
C ASP A 225 27.53 -7.14 -1.85
N VAL A 226 28.51 -6.22 -1.80
CA VAL A 226 29.72 -6.32 -0.95
C VAL A 226 29.72 -5.20 0.09
N PHE A 227 29.07 -5.45 1.21
CA PHE A 227 29.08 -4.57 2.39
C PHE A 227 28.71 -5.35 3.66
N ASP A 228 29.17 -4.85 4.81
CA ASP A 228 28.74 -5.36 6.10
C ASP A 228 27.33 -4.86 6.40
N ALA A 229 26.36 -5.76 6.28
CA ALA A 229 24.95 -5.46 6.49
C ALA A 229 24.67 -5.10 7.96
N VAL A 230 23.93 -4.02 8.17
CA VAL A 230 23.39 -3.64 9.48
C VAL A 230 21.94 -4.08 9.64
N ALA A 231 21.47 -4.13 10.88
CA ALA A 231 20.08 -4.46 11.17
C ALA A 231 19.12 -3.45 10.53
N VAL A 232 18.03 -3.95 9.96
CA VAL A 232 16.94 -3.17 9.39
C VAL A 232 15.67 -3.35 10.23
N PRO A 233 14.72 -2.39 10.23
CA PRO A 233 13.45 -2.56 10.91
C PRO A 233 12.75 -3.86 10.48
N ALA A 234 12.29 -4.63 11.47
CA ALA A 234 11.56 -5.87 11.22
C ALA A 234 10.12 -5.57 10.78
N ILE A 235 9.60 -6.42 9.90
CA ILE A 235 8.19 -6.40 9.51
C ILE A 235 7.53 -7.61 10.14
N SER A 236 6.43 -7.40 10.86
CA SER A 236 5.67 -8.50 11.48
C SER A 236 5.17 -9.51 10.45
N ASP A 237 5.17 -10.78 10.85
CA ASP A 237 4.76 -11.88 9.98
C ASP A 237 3.34 -11.70 9.42
N GLY A 238 3.19 -12.02 8.14
CA GLY A 238 1.91 -11.97 7.43
C GLY A 238 1.39 -10.57 7.10
N LEU A 239 2.20 -9.51 7.28
CA LEU A 239 1.91 -8.18 6.73
C LEU A 239 2.33 -8.06 5.25
N LEU A 240 3.36 -8.80 4.83
CA LEU A 240 3.74 -8.94 3.43
C LEU A 240 3.42 -10.36 2.94
N PRO A 241 2.93 -10.53 1.70
CA PRO A 241 2.94 -11.81 1.03
C PRO A 241 4.38 -12.33 0.85
N PRO A 242 4.58 -13.66 0.82
CA PRO A 242 5.91 -14.24 0.59
C PRO A 242 6.47 -13.78 -0.76
N SER A 243 7.79 -13.61 -0.80
CA SER A 243 8.46 -13.21 -2.03
C SER A 243 8.35 -14.31 -3.09
N ARG A 244 7.93 -13.94 -4.31
CA ARG A 244 8.00 -14.84 -5.46
C ARG A 244 9.47 -15.04 -5.84
N ALA A 245 9.93 -16.28 -5.77
CA ALA A 245 11.26 -16.66 -6.26
C ALA A 245 11.38 -16.34 -7.75
N ARG A 246 12.61 -16.09 -8.22
CA ARG A 246 12.88 -16.10 -9.66
C ARG A 246 12.46 -17.47 -10.22
N PRO A 247 11.78 -17.53 -11.37
CA PRO A 247 11.74 -18.78 -12.13
C PRO A 247 13.19 -19.22 -12.35
N GLY A 248 13.51 -20.47 -11.98
CA GLY A 248 14.81 -21.07 -12.23
C GLY A 248 15.00 -21.43 -13.70
#